data_AF-A0A5P9I1J8-F1
#
_entry.id   AF-A0A5P9I1J8-F1
#
_cell.length_a   1.000
_cell.length_b   1.000
_cell.length_c   1.000
_cell.angle_alpha   90.00
_cell.angle_beta   90.00
_cell.angle_gamma   90.00
#
_symmetry.space_group_name_H-M   'P 1'
#
loop_
_entity.id
_entity.type
_entity.pdbx_description
1 polymer ?
#
loop_
_entity_poly.entity_id
_entity_poly.type
_entity_poly.pdbx_seq_one_letter_code
_entity_poly.pdbx_strand_id
1 'polypeptide(L)'
;MELILLALLGIGASAMIFDGSDDDQAEALPEGDEIDVTDQEAITGSEGDDTISGGEPTLALDSLSAGGGNDLIDLAFADTAQIDGGDGNDTINAVTFESTISGGEGDDEMNLRPQSSWVNGDAGDDVINVSQSFNQSSTPANGPFITSGPSFISGGEGDDILNYEVATDPSASAFELSGGEGADTITLDVTTTDYAFTQLPEELLFEFDEFGNVIGEVETPVVRDTIAILTDFEPGVDQLELDLRDTHDEISGAHTLNLVDSEETADGTALRMTFDSARPEDPDASYQIVATVFLQDTFGLDLDRDVTLFT
;
A
#
# COMPACT_ATOMS: atom_id res chain seq x y z
N MET A 1 -57.29 41.81 18.27
CA MET A 1 -57.67 40.39 18.43
C MET A 1 -57.18 39.72 17.16
N GLU A 2 -56.07 39.01 17.33
CA GLU A 2 -55.07 38.69 16.30
C GLU A 2 -55.59 37.70 15.26
N LEU A 3 -55.14 37.91 14.01
CA LEU A 3 -55.14 36.91 12.95
C LEU A 3 -53.93 36.01 13.20
N ILE A 4 -54.14 34.73 13.45
CA ILE A 4 -53.08 33.71 13.43
C ILE A 4 -52.95 33.22 11.99
N LEU A 5 -51.77 33.42 11.41
CA LEU A 5 -51.35 32.88 10.13
C LEU A 5 -49.88 32.43 10.25
N LEU A 6 -49.54 31.36 9.52
CA LEU A 6 -48.21 30.74 9.29
C LEU A 6 -47.68 29.83 10.41
N ALA A 7 -46.99 28.72 10.14
CA ALA A 7 -46.63 28.06 8.87
C ALA A 7 -46.33 26.57 9.14
N LEU A 8 -46.59 25.74 8.14
CA LEU A 8 -45.99 24.42 7.96
C LEU A 8 -44.46 24.61 7.88
N LEU A 9 -43.66 24.02 8.78
CA LEU A 9 -42.24 23.79 8.50
C LEU A 9 -42.12 22.35 8.01
N GLY A 10 -42.04 22.22 6.69
CA GLY A 10 -41.63 20.99 6.05
C GLY A 10 -40.17 20.74 6.35
N ILE A 11 -39.87 19.49 6.69
CA ILE A 11 -38.53 18.92 6.69
C ILE A 11 -38.10 18.91 5.21
N GLY A 12 -37.17 19.78 4.86
CA GLY A 12 -36.46 19.74 3.59
C GLY A 12 -34.99 19.57 3.93
N ALA A 13 -34.49 18.35 3.77
CA ALA A 13 -33.07 18.14 3.53
C ALA A 13 -32.76 18.86 2.20
N SER A 14 -32.04 19.97 2.30
CA SER A 14 -31.49 20.64 1.12
C SER A 14 -30.12 20.02 0.91
N ALA A 15 -30.02 19.09 -0.06
CA ALA A 15 -28.74 18.86 -0.72
C ALA A 15 -28.34 20.18 -1.37
N MET A 16 -27.29 20.82 -0.85
CA MET A 16 -26.67 21.97 -1.51
C MET A 16 -25.59 21.42 -2.45
N ILE A 17 -25.96 21.18 -3.71
CA ILE A 17 -25.00 21.01 -4.79
C ILE A 17 -24.55 22.41 -5.18
N PHE A 18 -23.34 22.83 -4.81
CA PHE A 18 -22.72 24.04 -5.32
C PHE A 18 -21.94 23.71 -6.60
N ASP A 19 -22.48 24.16 -7.73
CA ASP A 19 -21.81 24.21 -9.03
C ASP A 19 -20.70 25.27 -8.96
N GLY A 20 -19.50 24.84 -8.61
CA GLY A 20 -18.31 25.66 -8.48
C GLY A 20 -17.57 25.80 -9.81
N SER A 21 -18.12 26.57 -10.76
CA SER A 21 -17.29 27.09 -11.85
C SER A 21 -16.62 28.39 -11.40
N ASP A 22 -15.31 28.35 -11.19
CA ASP A 22 -14.39 29.50 -10.98
C ASP A 22 -14.42 30.23 -9.60
N ASP A 23 -14.10 29.57 -8.47
CA ASP A 23 -13.61 30.34 -7.30
C ASP A 23 -12.55 29.57 -6.49
N ASP A 24 -11.30 30.08 -6.55
CA ASP A 24 -10.08 29.59 -5.88
C ASP A 24 -10.11 29.76 -4.34
N GLN A 25 -11.25 29.55 -3.67
CA GLN A 25 -11.37 29.79 -2.22
C GLN A 25 -12.03 28.60 -1.52
N ALA A 26 -11.22 27.91 -0.71
CA ALA A 26 -11.69 27.03 0.34
C ALA A 26 -12.63 27.80 1.27
N GLU A 27 -13.94 27.64 1.10
CA GLU A 27 -14.95 28.13 2.03
C GLU A 27 -15.24 27.02 3.05
N ALA A 28 -15.02 27.31 4.35
CA ALA A 28 -15.35 26.39 5.43
C ALA A 28 -16.84 26.03 5.40
N LEU A 29 -17.12 24.74 5.25
CA LEU A 29 -18.47 24.21 5.09
C LEU A 29 -19.12 23.95 6.48
N PRO A 30 -20.47 23.92 6.60
CA PRO A 30 -21.15 23.58 7.87
C PRO A 30 -20.78 22.19 8.44
N GLU A 31 -21.08 21.94 9.71
CA GLU A 31 -20.73 20.65 10.37
C GLU A 31 -21.37 19.44 9.66
N GLY A 32 -20.53 18.51 9.19
CA GLY A 32 -20.89 17.19 8.69
C GLY A 32 -21.52 17.19 7.30
N ASP A 33 -20.69 17.45 6.29
CA ASP A 33 -21.05 17.69 4.92
C ASP A 33 -20.71 16.54 3.97
N GLU A 34 -21.51 16.44 2.90
CA GLU A 34 -21.23 15.57 1.76
C GLU A 34 -20.59 16.42 0.66
N ILE A 35 -19.28 16.24 0.41
CA ILE A 35 -18.50 16.98 -0.58
C ILE A 35 -18.26 16.08 -1.80
N ASP A 36 -18.64 16.54 -2.99
CA ASP A 36 -18.40 15.86 -4.27
C ASP A 36 -17.23 16.52 -5.03
N VAL A 37 -16.16 15.74 -5.27
CA VAL A 37 -14.92 16.18 -5.91
C VAL A 37 -15.06 16.04 -7.43
N THR A 38 -15.77 16.95 -8.08
CA THR A 38 -15.97 16.84 -9.54
C THR A 38 -14.95 17.61 -10.37
N ASP A 39 -14.51 18.79 -9.93
CA ASP A 39 -13.61 19.69 -10.67
C ASP A 39 -12.89 20.70 -9.75
N GLN A 40 -12.71 20.38 -8.46
CA GLN A 40 -12.07 21.29 -7.49
C GLN A 40 -10.58 20.99 -7.34
N GLU A 41 -9.74 22.03 -7.38
CA GLU A 41 -8.31 21.91 -7.10
C GLU A 41 -8.01 21.81 -5.60
N ALA A 42 -8.86 22.40 -4.75
CA ALA A 42 -8.66 22.40 -3.31
C ALA A 42 -9.97 22.15 -2.56
N ILE A 43 -9.93 21.23 -1.59
CA ILE A 43 -11.04 20.91 -0.70
C ILE A 43 -10.60 21.12 0.74
N THR A 44 -11.49 21.72 1.53
CA THR A 44 -11.34 21.81 2.98
C THR A 44 -12.70 21.49 3.60
N GLY A 45 -12.74 20.44 4.42
CA GLY A 45 -13.92 20.11 5.21
C GLY A 45 -14.05 21.03 6.43
N SER A 46 -14.82 20.57 7.39
CA SER A 46 -15.30 21.30 8.55
C SER A 46 -14.61 20.82 9.83
N GLU A 47 -15.26 21.01 10.99
CA GLU A 47 -14.78 20.51 12.29
C GLU A 47 -15.66 19.35 12.79
N GLY A 48 -16.54 18.82 11.94
CA GLY A 48 -17.33 17.65 12.26
C GLY A 48 -17.34 16.65 11.11
N ASP A 49 -17.70 15.41 11.45
CA ASP A 49 -17.67 14.23 10.58
C ASP A 49 -18.19 14.46 9.15
N ASP A 50 -17.28 14.65 8.20
CA ASP A 50 -17.51 14.92 6.79
C ASP A 50 -17.43 13.64 5.94
N THR A 51 -18.07 13.68 4.77
CA THR A 51 -17.94 12.64 3.74
C THR A 51 -17.51 13.30 2.44
N ILE A 52 -16.28 13.05 2.02
CA ILE A 52 -15.64 13.63 0.85
C ILE A 52 -15.47 12.53 -0.19
N SER A 53 -16.17 12.64 -1.31
CA SER A 53 -16.18 11.60 -2.34
C SER A 53 -15.88 12.13 -3.73
N GLY A 54 -15.04 11.43 -4.49
CA GLY A 54 -14.69 11.75 -5.87
C GLY A 54 -15.01 10.57 -6.78
N GLY A 55 -16.18 10.59 -7.43
CA GLY A 55 -16.71 9.43 -8.17
C GLY A 55 -16.13 9.18 -9.56
N GLU A 56 -15.45 10.16 -10.15
CA GLU A 56 -14.68 10.03 -11.38
C GLU A 56 -13.20 10.33 -11.06
N PRO A 57 -12.23 9.94 -11.92
CA PRO A 57 -10.83 10.25 -11.67
C PRO A 57 -10.63 11.75 -11.38
N THR A 58 -10.24 12.08 -10.15
CA THR A 58 -10.07 13.45 -9.66
C THR A 58 -8.70 13.97 -10.08
N LEU A 59 -8.50 14.08 -11.40
CA LEU A 59 -7.24 14.53 -12.01
C LEU A 59 -6.93 16.01 -11.78
N ALA A 60 -7.88 16.76 -11.23
CA ALA A 60 -7.72 18.18 -10.93
C ALA A 60 -7.42 18.46 -9.46
N LEU A 61 -7.52 17.46 -8.57
CA LEU A 61 -7.36 17.67 -7.14
C LEU A 61 -5.87 17.89 -6.79
N ASP A 62 -5.54 19.10 -6.36
CA ASP A 62 -4.20 19.43 -5.83
C ASP A 62 -4.13 19.18 -4.32
N SER A 63 -5.19 19.53 -3.56
CA SER A 63 -5.20 19.40 -2.10
C SER A 63 -6.58 19.08 -1.51
N LEU A 64 -6.62 18.24 -0.49
CA LEU A 64 -7.79 17.89 0.31
C LEU A 64 -7.36 17.82 1.77
N SER A 65 -8.06 18.55 2.63
CA SER A 65 -8.01 18.41 4.09
C SER A 65 -9.43 18.20 4.59
N ALA A 66 -9.73 17.11 5.30
CA ALA A 66 -11.09 16.85 5.78
C ALA A 66 -11.41 17.65 7.06
N GLY A 67 -10.39 17.99 7.85
CA GLY A 67 -10.49 19.04 8.85
C GLY A 67 -10.48 18.44 10.24
N GLY A 68 -11.55 18.62 11.00
CA GLY A 68 -11.72 17.91 12.26
C GLY A 68 -13.00 17.08 12.24
N GLY A 69 -13.07 16.04 13.06
CA GLY A 69 -14.18 15.08 13.03
C GLY A 69 -13.70 13.71 12.59
N ASN A 70 -14.58 12.72 12.57
CA ASN A 70 -14.25 11.41 12.00
C ASN A 70 -14.76 11.38 10.57
N ASP A 71 -13.86 11.58 9.63
CA ASP A 71 -14.17 11.85 8.23
C ASP A 71 -14.07 10.60 7.37
N LEU A 72 -14.83 10.59 6.27
CA LEU A 72 -14.73 9.58 5.23
C LEU A 72 -14.25 10.23 3.94
N ILE A 73 -13.03 9.88 3.51
CA ILE A 73 -12.48 10.25 2.21
C ILE A 73 -12.57 9.04 1.28
N ASP A 74 -13.31 9.15 0.18
CA ASP A 74 -13.47 8.09 -0.83
C ASP A 74 -13.20 8.63 -2.25
N LEU A 75 -11.95 8.47 -2.70
CA LEU A 75 -11.48 8.97 -3.98
C LEU A 75 -11.22 7.81 -4.96
N ALA A 76 -11.92 7.81 -6.09
CA ALA A 76 -11.73 6.78 -7.10
C ALA A 76 -10.31 6.78 -7.69
N PHE A 77 -9.70 7.97 -7.87
CA PHE A 77 -8.32 8.13 -8.30
C PHE A 77 -7.84 9.59 -8.11
N ALA A 78 -6.72 9.81 -7.43
CA ALA A 78 -6.06 11.10 -7.30
C ALA A 78 -4.65 11.10 -7.93
N ASP A 79 -4.30 12.17 -8.64
CA ASP A 79 -3.02 12.33 -9.33
C ASP A 79 -2.29 13.55 -8.78
N THR A 80 -1.08 13.36 -8.26
CA THR A 80 -0.25 14.44 -7.72
C THR A 80 -0.95 15.26 -6.62
N ALA A 81 -1.82 14.61 -5.83
CA ALA A 81 -2.62 15.26 -4.80
C ALA A 81 -1.93 15.26 -3.43
N GLN A 82 -2.31 16.20 -2.57
CA GLN A 82 -2.05 16.18 -1.13
C GLN A 82 -3.37 15.87 -0.41
N ILE A 83 -3.45 14.76 0.30
CA ILE A 83 -4.65 14.30 1.00
C ILE A 83 -4.32 14.21 2.49
N ASP A 84 -5.15 14.82 3.32
CA ASP A 84 -4.99 14.92 4.77
C ASP A 84 -6.37 14.66 5.42
N GLY A 85 -6.47 13.66 6.29
CA GLY A 85 -7.69 13.41 7.08
C GLY A 85 -7.90 14.55 8.06
N GLY A 86 -6.93 14.79 8.93
CA GLY A 86 -6.91 15.90 9.86
C GLY A 86 -7.06 15.42 11.30
N ASP A 87 -7.85 16.11 12.12
CA ASP A 87 -8.05 15.74 13.52
C ASP A 87 -9.26 14.79 13.66
N GLY A 88 -9.05 13.55 14.08
CA GLY A 88 -10.09 12.56 14.39
C GLY A 88 -9.75 11.19 13.84
N ASN A 89 -10.68 10.24 13.97
CA ASN A 89 -10.45 8.88 13.49
C ASN A 89 -11.06 8.74 12.10
N ASP A 90 -10.24 8.95 11.08
CA ASP A 90 -10.65 9.06 9.70
C ASP A 90 -10.61 7.73 8.95
N THR A 91 -11.33 7.68 7.83
CA THR A 91 -11.28 6.56 6.91
C THR A 91 -10.93 7.06 5.51
N ILE A 92 -9.79 6.63 4.98
CA ILE A 92 -9.28 7.08 3.69
C ILE A 92 -9.24 5.91 2.71
N ASN A 93 -10.09 5.97 1.68
CA ASN A 93 -10.11 5.03 0.57
C ASN A 93 -9.65 5.76 -0.68
N ALA A 94 -8.48 5.41 -1.22
CA ALA A 94 -7.96 6.10 -2.40
C ALA A 94 -7.05 5.25 -3.28
N VAL A 95 -7.20 5.43 -4.60
CA VAL A 95 -6.14 5.07 -5.56
C VAL A 95 -5.35 6.34 -5.85
N THR A 96 -4.03 6.31 -5.69
CA THR A 96 -3.22 7.52 -5.83
C THR A 96 -2.00 7.31 -6.72
N PHE A 97 -1.60 8.36 -7.43
CA PHE A 97 -0.37 8.42 -8.19
C PHE A 97 0.43 9.67 -7.82
N GLU A 98 1.73 9.53 -7.54
CA GLU A 98 2.64 10.64 -7.18
C GLU A 98 2.08 11.59 -6.11
N SER A 99 1.30 11.04 -5.17
CA SER A 99 0.56 11.82 -4.17
C SER A 99 1.20 11.72 -2.79
N THR A 100 0.80 12.61 -1.89
CA THR A 100 1.09 12.51 -0.45
C THR A 100 -0.22 12.34 0.28
N ILE A 101 -0.27 11.36 1.18
CA ILE A 101 -1.45 11.01 1.97
C ILE A 101 -1.03 10.98 3.44
N SER A 102 -1.81 11.65 4.28
CA SER A 102 -1.67 11.75 5.73
C SER A 102 -3.00 11.31 6.35
N GLY A 103 -2.94 10.45 7.37
CA GLY A 103 -4.10 10.13 8.22
C GLY A 103 -4.44 11.36 9.06
N GLY A 104 -3.50 11.77 9.90
CA GLY A 104 -3.59 13.01 10.68
C GLY A 104 -3.38 12.74 12.17
N GLU A 105 -4.12 13.44 13.03
CA GLU A 105 -4.18 13.10 14.46
C GLU A 105 -5.39 12.19 14.72
N GLY A 106 -5.20 10.98 15.23
CA GLY A 106 -6.27 10.06 15.59
C GLY A 106 -5.97 8.64 15.12
N ASP A 107 -6.85 7.69 15.42
CA ASP A 107 -6.63 6.30 14.97
C ASP A 107 -7.35 6.10 13.62
N ASP A 108 -6.57 6.08 12.53
CA ASP A 108 -7.09 6.14 11.16
C ASP A 108 -7.15 4.76 10.47
N GLU A 109 -8.09 4.62 9.53
CA GLU A 109 -8.17 3.47 8.63
C GLU A 109 -7.92 3.87 7.18
N MET A 110 -6.76 3.47 6.64
CA MET A 110 -6.34 3.82 5.29
C MET A 110 -6.36 2.59 4.37
N ASN A 111 -7.25 2.58 3.38
CA ASN A 111 -7.35 1.53 2.36
C ASN A 111 -6.88 2.08 1.01
N LEU A 112 -5.61 1.87 0.70
CA LEU A 112 -4.92 2.59 -0.37
C LEU A 112 -4.43 1.68 -1.50
N ARG A 113 -4.31 2.29 -2.68
CA ARG A 113 -3.57 1.75 -3.83
C ARG A 113 -2.59 2.82 -4.33
N PRO A 114 -1.51 3.08 -3.58
CA PRO A 114 -0.56 4.13 -3.90
C PRO A 114 0.45 3.69 -4.95
N GLN A 115 0.74 4.58 -5.90
CA GLN A 115 1.81 4.40 -6.88
C GLN A 115 2.75 5.60 -6.87
N SER A 116 4.03 5.36 -6.55
CA SER A 116 5.02 6.43 -6.38
C SER A 116 4.56 7.50 -5.38
N SER A 117 3.77 7.10 -4.37
CA SER A 117 3.17 8.02 -3.39
C SER A 117 3.87 7.89 -2.04
N TRP A 118 3.70 8.92 -1.21
CA TRP A 118 4.05 8.91 0.20
C TRP A 118 2.79 8.76 1.03
N VAL A 119 2.78 7.83 1.97
CA VAL A 119 1.67 7.58 2.90
C VAL A 119 2.22 7.65 4.32
N ASN A 120 1.55 8.39 5.19
CA ASN A 120 1.79 8.41 6.63
C ASN A 120 0.44 8.28 7.35
N GLY A 121 0.35 7.46 8.39
CA GLY A 121 -0.77 7.49 9.33
C GLY A 121 -0.69 8.74 10.23
N ASP A 122 0.53 9.18 10.53
CA ASP A 122 0.86 10.33 11.37
C ASP A 122 0.77 10.03 12.87
N ALA A 123 -0.24 10.45 13.63
CA ALA A 123 -0.24 10.26 15.07
C ALA A 123 -1.50 9.54 15.54
N GLY A 124 -1.35 8.37 16.15
CA GLY A 124 -2.44 7.52 16.61
C GLY A 124 -2.15 6.06 16.27
N ASP A 125 -3.03 5.14 16.68
CA ASP A 125 -2.83 3.72 16.38
C ASP A 125 -3.49 3.39 15.03
N ASP A 126 -2.74 3.49 13.92
CA ASP A 126 -3.29 3.48 12.57
C ASP A 126 -3.38 2.09 11.94
N VAL A 127 -4.32 1.92 11.00
CA VAL A 127 -4.43 0.72 10.16
C VAL A 127 -4.29 1.08 8.69
N ILE A 128 -3.16 0.69 8.10
CA ILE A 128 -2.83 0.98 6.70
C ILE A 128 -2.87 -0.31 5.88
N ASN A 129 -3.85 -0.43 5.00
CA ASN A 129 -4.02 -1.53 4.06
C ASN A 129 -3.63 -1.08 2.66
N VAL A 130 -2.57 -1.68 2.09
CA VAL A 130 -2.10 -1.38 0.74
C VAL A 130 -2.23 -2.59 -0.17
N SER A 131 -2.95 -2.41 -1.28
CA SER A 131 -3.08 -3.44 -2.34
C SER A 131 -2.45 -3.00 -3.66
N GLN A 132 -1.86 -3.95 -4.38
CA GLN A 132 -1.18 -3.73 -5.67
C GLN A 132 -2.02 -4.15 -6.87
N SER A 133 -3.27 -4.61 -6.66
CA SER A 133 -4.16 -5.08 -7.73
C SER A 133 -4.44 -4.01 -8.80
N PHE A 134 -3.57 -3.97 -9.82
CA PHE A 134 -3.71 -3.20 -11.06
C PHE A 134 -4.73 -3.89 -11.98
N ASN A 135 -6.02 -3.63 -11.78
CA ASN A 135 -6.94 -3.80 -12.89
C ASN A 135 -6.75 -2.63 -13.86
N GLN A 136 -6.01 -2.87 -14.95
CA GLN A 136 -5.77 -1.91 -16.06
C GLN A 136 -7.06 -1.24 -16.58
N SER A 137 -8.23 -1.79 -16.26
CA SER A 137 -9.55 -1.25 -16.59
C SER A 137 -9.98 0.01 -15.81
N SER A 138 -9.34 0.37 -14.71
CA SER A 138 -9.66 1.59 -13.93
C SER A 138 -8.76 2.78 -14.24
N THR A 139 -7.82 2.63 -15.19
CA THR A 139 -7.16 3.81 -15.76
C THR A 139 -8.18 4.56 -16.64
N PRO A 140 -8.27 5.90 -16.57
CA PRO A 140 -8.82 6.65 -17.68
C PRO A 140 -8.07 6.20 -18.93
N ALA A 141 -8.77 5.95 -20.03
CA ALA A 141 -8.25 5.34 -21.26
C ALA A 141 -7.07 6.11 -21.95
N ASN A 142 -6.50 7.11 -21.30
CA ASN A 142 -5.35 7.90 -21.72
C ASN A 142 -4.40 8.31 -20.56
N GLY A 143 -4.49 7.69 -19.37
CA GLY A 143 -3.53 7.92 -18.29
C GLY A 143 -2.11 7.49 -18.72
N PRO A 144 -1.05 8.20 -18.30
CA PRO A 144 0.31 7.84 -18.67
C PRO A 144 0.60 6.40 -18.26
N PHE A 145 1.41 5.71 -19.07
CA PHE A 145 1.93 4.38 -18.77
C PHE A 145 2.86 4.53 -17.55
N ILE A 146 2.31 4.37 -16.34
CA ILE A 146 3.03 4.72 -15.14
C ILE A 146 4.07 3.64 -14.85
N THR A 147 5.34 4.03 -14.90
CA THR A 147 6.44 3.22 -14.38
C THR A 147 6.30 3.11 -12.87
N SER A 148 6.33 1.89 -12.32
CA SER A 148 6.29 1.59 -10.89
C SER A 148 7.48 2.22 -10.14
N GLY A 149 7.34 3.45 -9.65
CA GLY A 149 8.22 3.98 -8.61
C GLY A 149 7.85 3.36 -7.25
N PRO A 150 8.82 3.23 -6.32
CA PRO A 150 8.50 2.76 -4.97
C PRO A 150 7.56 3.76 -4.30
N SER A 151 6.56 3.24 -3.60
CA SER A 151 5.79 4.02 -2.63
C SER A 151 6.48 3.89 -1.26
N PHE A 152 6.45 4.97 -0.49
CA PHE A 152 6.99 5.02 0.88
C PHE A 152 5.83 5.08 1.83
N ILE A 153 5.79 4.18 2.80
CA ILE A 153 4.71 4.14 3.76
C ILE A 153 5.23 4.04 5.18
N SER A 154 4.68 4.87 6.05
CA SER A 154 4.93 4.90 7.48
C SER A 154 3.61 4.80 8.23
N GLY A 155 3.60 4.11 9.37
CA GLY A 155 2.52 4.22 10.36
C GLY A 155 2.56 5.59 11.02
N GLY A 156 3.63 5.88 11.76
CA GLY A 156 3.85 7.20 12.35
C GLY A 156 4.21 7.12 13.82
N GLU A 157 3.61 7.95 14.66
CA GLU A 157 3.63 7.84 16.11
C GLU A 157 2.43 7.01 16.57
N GLY A 158 2.62 5.88 17.24
CA GLY A 158 1.53 5.02 17.71
C GLY A 158 1.83 3.54 17.47
N ASP A 159 0.95 2.66 17.96
CA ASP A 159 1.09 1.22 17.72
C ASP A 159 0.34 0.85 16.43
N ASP A 160 1.05 0.83 15.30
CA ASP A 160 0.44 0.78 13.97
C ASP A 160 0.29 -0.63 13.39
N ILE A 161 -0.65 -0.80 12.45
CA ILE A 161 -0.85 -2.03 11.68
C ILE A 161 -0.73 -1.74 10.19
N LEU A 162 0.32 -2.26 9.56
CA LEU A 162 0.59 -2.10 8.13
C LEU A 162 0.39 -3.43 7.40
N ASN A 163 -0.64 -3.54 6.57
CA ASN A 163 -0.96 -4.73 5.79
C ASN A 163 -0.64 -4.52 4.30
N TYR A 164 0.26 -5.34 3.76
CA TYR A 164 0.79 -5.21 2.40
C TYR A 164 0.63 -6.47 1.59
N GLU A 165 -0.02 -6.35 0.44
CA GLU A 165 0.05 -7.35 -0.62
C GLU A 165 1.36 -7.19 -1.39
N VAL A 166 2.22 -8.20 -1.34
CA VAL A 166 3.52 -8.23 -2.05
C VAL A 166 3.61 -9.45 -2.96
N ALA A 167 4.15 -9.26 -4.16
CA ALA A 167 4.34 -10.35 -5.12
C ALA A 167 5.83 -10.59 -5.37
N THR A 168 6.24 -11.85 -5.57
CA THR A 168 7.58 -12.14 -6.08
C THR A 168 7.62 -11.84 -7.57
N ASP A 169 8.03 -10.64 -7.93
CA ASP A 169 8.28 -10.19 -9.29
C ASP A 169 9.58 -9.37 -9.29
N PRO A 170 10.71 -9.93 -9.78
CA PRO A 170 11.99 -9.22 -9.79
C PRO A 170 12.01 -8.01 -10.72
N SER A 171 10.93 -7.77 -11.47
CA SER A 171 10.75 -6.54 -12.26
C SER A 171 9.99 -5.45 -11.50
N ALA A 172 9.36 -5.78 -10.36
CA ALA A 172 8.76 -4.82 -9.45
C ALA A 172 9.82 -4.17 -8.55
N SER A 173 9.53 -2.96 -8.08
CA SER A 173 10.34 -2.29 -7.06
C SER A 173 9.89 -2.77 -5.68
N ALA A 174 10.84 -2.96 -4.77
CA ALA A 174 10.52 -3.27 -3.37
C ALA A 174 9.76 -2.10 -2.72
N PHE A 175 8.88 -2.42 -1.77
CA PHE A 175 8.24 -1.42 -0.91
C PHE A 175 9.20 -0.95 0.17
N GLU A 176 9.17 0.34 0.47
CA GLU A 176 9.82 0.90 1.65
C GLU A 176 8.76 1.14 2.72
N LEU A 177 8.87 0.41 3.83
CA LEU A 177 7.90 0.37 4.92
C LEU A 177 8.56 0.79 6.23
N SER A 178 7.83 1.54 7.04
CA SER A 178 8.21 1.94 8.39
C SER A 178 6.99 1.75 9.28
N GLY A 179 7.16 1.14 10.46
CA GLY A 179 6.14 1.21 11.49
C GLY A 179 6.13 2.63 12.07
N GLY A 180 7.25 2.99 12.70
CA GLY A 180 7.50 4.35 13.18
C GLY A 180 7.84 4.32 14.66
N GLU A 181 7.37 5.30 15.41
CA GLU A 181 7.48 5.27 16.87
C GLU A 181 6.32 4.45 17.47
N GLY A 182 6.60 3.26 17.99
CA GLY A 182 5.58 2.50 18.71
C GLY A 182 5.88 1.01 18.67
N ALA A 183 4.88 0.19 18.96
CA ALA A 183 4.93 -1.25 18.78
C ALA A 183 4.10 -1.65 17.57
N ASP A 184 4.76 -1.80 16.42
CA ASP A 184 4.09 -1.91 15.14
C ASP A 184 3.93 -3.35 14.68
N THR A 185 2.88 -3.62 13.91
CA THR A 185 2.66 -4.90 13.23
C THR A 185 2.67 -4.71 11.73
N ILE A 186 3.69 -5.26 11.06
CA ILE A 186 3.81 -5.23 9.61
C ILE A 186 3.45 -6.61 9.07
N THR A 187 2.33 -6.71 8.36
CA THR A 187 1.88 -7.94 7.69
C THR A 187 2.22 -7.88 6.21
N LEU A 188 2.96 -8.87 5.72
CA LEU A 188 3.21 -9.08 4.31
C LEU A 188 2.43 -10.31 3.84
N ASP A 189 1.39 -10.08 3.02
CA ASP A 189 0.68 -11.11 2.28
C ASP A 189 1.45 -11.41 0.99
N VAL A 190 2.19 -12.52 1.00
CA VAL A 190 3.18 -12.83 -0.05
C VAL A 190 2.56 -13.75 -1.10
N THR A 191 2.34 -13.20 -2.29
CA THR A 191 2.02 -13.98 -3.49
C THR A 191 3.28 -14.34 -4.25
N THR A 192 3.47 -15.62 -4.56
CA THR A 192 4.61 -16.07 -5.39
C THR A 192 4.19 -16.22 -6.84
N THR A 193 5.06 -15.83 -7.79
CA THR A 193 4.78 -15.84 -9.23
C THR A 193 5.87 -16.58 -10.03
N ASP A 194 5.46 -17.25 -11.10
CA ASP A 194 6.37 -17.84 -12.09
C ASP A 194 7.01 -16.78 -13.02
N TYR A 195 6.63 -15.50 -12.92
CA TYR A 195 6.98 -14.46 -13.91
C TYR A 195 8.49 -14.35 -14.13
N ALA A 196 9.23 -14.33 -13.02
CA ALA A 196 10.69 -14.32 -13.03
C ALA A 196 11.28 -15.46 -13.87
N PHE A 197 10.69 -16.66 -13.79
CA PHE A 197 11.15 -17.84 -14.51
C PHE A 197 10.80 -17.80 -15.99
N THR A 198 9.61 -17.30 -16.36
CA THR A 198 9.21 -17.15 -17.78
C THR A 198 10.13 -16.21 -18.57
N GLN A 199 10.81 -15.29 -17.88
CA GLN A 199 11.77 -14.36 -18.47
C GLN A 199 13.22 -14.88 -18.47
N LEU A 200 13.52 -15.94 -17.70
CA LEU A 200 14.84 -16.57 -17.78
C LEU A 200 14.94 -17.36 -19.09
N PRO A 201 15.98 -17.16 -19.90
CA PRO A 201 16.18 -18.01 -21.06
C PRO A 201 16.35 -19.48 -20.60
N GLU A 202 15.77 -20.41 -21.38
CA GLU A 202 15.79 -21.89 -21.14
C GLU A 202 17.20 -22.45 -20.80
N GLU A 203 18.26 -21.70 -21.08
CA GLU A 203 19.68 -22.05 -20.92
C GLU A 203 20.31 -21.67 -19.55
N LEU A 204 19.59 -21.05 -18.61
CA LEU A 204 20.14 -20.60 -17.30
C LEU A 204 20.31 -21.74 -16.27
N LEU A 205 20.77 -22.89 -16.77
CA LEU A 205 21.19 -24.06 -16.01
C LEU A 205 22.70 -24.08 -15.80
N PHE A 206 23.41 -22.97 -16.04
CA PHE A 206 24.87 -22.96 -16.06
C PHE A 206 25.48 -21.94 -15.10
N GLU A 207 26.50 -22.36 -14.35
CA GLU A 207 27.42 -21.48 -13.63
C GLU A 207 28.40 -20.88 -14.65
N PHE A 208 28.71 -19.59 -14.57
CA PHE A 208 29.63 -18.93 -15.50
C PHE A 208 30.90 -18.42 -14.79
N ASP A 209 32.07 -18.51 -15.43
CA ASP A 209 33.29 -17.85 -14.95
C ASP A 209 33.28 -16.33 -15.18
N GLU A 210 34.32 -15.65 -14.70
CA GLU A 210 34.54 -14.20 -14.85
C GLU A 210 34.63 -13.71 -16.31
N PHE A 211 34.70 -14.64 -17.29
CA PHE A 211 34.75 -14.34 -18.72
C PHE A 211 33.44 -14.73 -19.45
N GLY A 212 32.42 -15.19 -18.72
CA GLY A 212 31.14 -15.59 -19.29
C GLY A 212 31.16 -16.98 -19.94
N ASN A 213 32.12 -17.85 -19.60
CA ASN A 213 32.10 -19.25 -20.03
C ASN A 213 31.34 -20.10 -19.01
N VAL A 214 30.54 -21.06 -19.50
CA VAL A 214 29.90 -22.09 -18.68
C VAL A 214 30.95 -22.96 -17.96
N ILE A 215 30.91 -23.02 -16.64
CA ILE A 215 31.80 -23.81 -15.77
C ILE A 215 31.11 -24.92 -14.96
N GLY A 216 29.78 -24.97 -14.95
CA GLY A 216 29.04 -26.03 -14.27
C GLY A 216 27.57 -26.01 -14.65
N GLU A 217 26.85 -27.12 -14.42
CA GLU A 217 25.39 -27.12 -14.40
C GLU A 217 24.92 -26.83 -12.97
N VAL A 218 23.91 -25.99 -12.79
CA VAL A 218 23.27 -25.76 -11.49
C VAL A 218 22.12 -26.76 -11.35
N GLU A 219 22.10 -27.58 -10.30
CA GLU A 219 21.07 -28.61 -10.10
C GLU A 219 19.65 -28.02 -9.98
N THR A 220 19.52 -26.83 -9.37
CA THR A 220 18.26 -26.10 -9.22
C THR A 220 18.49 -24.59 -9.38
N PRO A 221 17.96 -23.93 -10.44
CA PRO A 221 18.04 -22.48 -10.57
C PRO A 221 17.38 -21.79 -9.38
N VAL A 222 17.92 -20.62 -9.01
CA VAL A 222 17.40 -19.82 -7.90
C VAL A 222 17.08 -18.41 -8.40
N VAL A 223 15.81 -18.06 -8.39
CA VAL A 223 15.34 -16.68 -8.57
C VAL A 223 15.45 -15.97 -7.22
N ARG A 224 16.00 -14.76 -7.22
CA ARG A 224 16.06 -13.91 -6.01
C ARG A 224 15.26 -12.65 -6.26
N ASP A 225 14.49 -12.28 -5.27
CA ASP A 225 13.69 -11.06 -5.28
C ASP A 225 13.72 -10.40 -3.91
N THR A 226 13.68 -9.07 -3.88
CA THR A 226 13.50 -8.28 -2.66
C THR A 226 12.12 -7.68 -2.71
N ILE A 227 11.23 -8.17 -1.86
CA ILE A 227 9.81 -7.84 -1.91
C ILE A 227 9.46 -6.65 -1.01
N ALA A 228 10.25 -6.41 0.04
CA ALA A 228 10.06 -5.31 0.97
C ALA A 228 11.39 -4.91 1.64
N ILE A 229 11.49 -3.63 1.98
CA ILE A 229 12.53 -3.01 2.77
C ILE A 229 11.85 -2.35 3.96
N LEU A 230 12.21 -2.78 5.18
CA LEU A 230 11.71 -2.20 6.42
C LEU A 230 12.79 -1.27 6.97
N THR A 231 12.48 0.02 7.09
CA THR A 231 13.48 1.06 7.40
C THR A 231 13.62 1.37 8.89
N ASP A 232 12.62 1.01 9.70
CA ASP A 232 12.58 1.25 11.14
C ASP A 232 11.89 0.07 11.82
N PHE A 233 12.57 -1.09 11.86
CA PHE A 233 12.07 -2.25 12.58
C PHE A 233 12.89 -2.43 13.86
N GLU A 234 12.25 -2.32 15.02
CA GLU A 234 12.85 -2.51 16.35
C GLU A 234 12.57 -3.93 16.88
N PRO A 235 13.58 -4.84 16.89
CA PRO A 235 13.37 -6.23 17.30
C PRO A 235 12.90 -6.39 18.75
N GLY A 236 11.72 -6.96 18.92
CA GLY A 236 11.09 -7.22 20.22
C GLY A 236 10.20 -6.09 20.72
N VAL A 237 10.05 -5.05 19.91
CA VAL A 237 9.00 -4.04 20.00
C VAL A 237 8.03 -4.30 18.84
N ASP A 238 8.54 -4.32 17.61
CA ASP A 238 7.75 -4.56 16.41
C ASP A 238 7.58 -6.06 16.10
N GLN A 239 6.55 -6.35 15.31
CA GLN A 239 6.20 -7.66 14.83
C GLN A 239 6.11 -7.69 13.30
N LEU A 240 6.82 -8.63 12.68
CA LEU A 240 6.68 -8.93 11.26
C LEU A 240 5.83 -10.19 11.09
N GLU A 241 4.68 -10.06 10.43
CA GLU A 241 3.82 -11.16 10.06
C GLU A 241 4.01 -11.50 8.58
N LEU A 242 4.34 -12.75 8.29
CA LEU A 242 4.45 -13.29 6.93
C LEU A 242 3.24 -14.18 6.68
N ASP A 243 2.28 -13.69 5.90
CA ASP A 243 1.13 -14.48 5.47
C ASP A 243 1.40 -15.14 4.13
N LEU A 244 1.45 -16.47 4.16
CA LEU A 244 1.73 -17.32 3.02
C LEU A 244 0.55 -18.26 2.69
N ARG A 245 -0.64 -18.02 3.25
CA ARG A 245 -1.80 -18.92 3.08
C ARG A 245 -2.35 -18.89 1.66
N ASP A 246 -2.23 -17.76 0.97
CA ASP A 246 -2.69 -17.54 -0.39
C ASP A 246 -1.50 -17.23 -1.34
N THR A 247 -0.36 -17.95 -1.18
CA THR A 247 0.90 -17.74 -1.96
C THR A 247 0.79 -17.88 -3.48
N HIS A 248 -0.40 -18.05 -4.03
CA HIS A 248 -0.57 -18.50 -5.39
C HIS A 248 -1.63 -17.70 -6.14
N ASP A 249 -1.18 -16.93 -7.12
CA ASP A 249 -2.09 -16.44 -8.15
C ASP A 249 -2.64 -17.65 -8.92
N GLU A 250 -3.90 -17.60 -9.33
CA GLU A 250 -4.61 -18.69 -10.05
C GLU A 250 -3.88 -19.12 -11.35
N ILE A 251 -2.90 -18.33 -11.78
CA ILE A 251 -2.13 -18.44 -13.03
C ILE A 251 -0.77 -19.13 -12.83
N SER A 252 -0.14 -18.99 -11.65
CA SER A 252 1.15 -19.64 -11.35
C SER A 252 0.98 -21.15 -11.07
N GLY A 253 2.06 -21.92 -10.98
CA GLY A 253 2.08 -23.34 -10.56
C GLY A 253 2.53 -23.54 -9.11
N ALA A 254 1.85 -24.38 -8.32
CA ALA A 254 1.97 -24.41 -6.85
C ALA A 254 3.41 -24.32 -6.30
N HIS A 255 3.68 -23.28 -5.51
CA HIS A 255 4.95 -23.05 -4.81
C HIS A 255 4.85 -23.56 -3.37
N THR A 256 5.89 -24.24 -2.87
CA THR A 256 5.90 -24.79 -1.50
C THR A 256 6.99 -24.14 -0.69
N LEU A 257 6.65 -23.54 0.45
CA LEU A 257 7.64 -23.02 1.39
C LEU A 257 8.54 -24.15 1.90
N ASN A 258 9.86 -23.98 1.74
CA ASN A 258 10.88 -24.94 2.15
C ASN A 258 11.67 -24.44 3.38
N LEU A 259 12.07 -23.18 3.37
CA LEU A 259 12.92 -22.59 4.40
C LEU A 259 12.58 -21.13 4.65
N VAL A 260 12.57 -20.74 5.91
CA VAL A 260 12.66 -19.33 6.34
C VAL A 260 13.93 -19.19 7.19
N ASP A 261 14.82 -18.29 6.80
CA ASP A 261 16.07 -18.03 7.51
C ASP A 261 16.45 -16.54 7.46
N SER A 262 17.34 -16.12 8.36
CA SER A 262 17.84 -14.75 8.42
C SER A 262 19.37 -14.71 8.33
N GLU A 263 19.89 -13.73 7.61
CA GLU A 263 21.33 -13.46 7.50
C GLU A 263 21.63 -12.00 7.87
N GLU A 264 22.53 -11.79 8.83
CA GLU A 264 23.06 -10.44 9.10
C GLU A 264 23.98 -10.00 7.95
N THR A 265 23.76 -8.78 7.48
CA THR A 265 24.53 -8.14 6.42
C THR A 265 25.30 -6.93 6.98
N ALA A 266 25.96 -6.16 6.11
CA ALA A 266 26.61 -4.92 6.54
C ALA A 266 25.60 -3.80 6.89
N ASP A 267 24.41 -3.85 6.27
CA ASP A 267 23.44 -2.75 6.25
C ASP A 267 22.11 -3.12 6.95
N GLY A 268 22.08 -4.24 7.70
CA GLY A 268 20.89 -4.74 8.39
C GLY A 268 20.75 -6.27 8.31
N THR A 269 19.52 -6.78 8.39
CA THR A 269 19.20 -8.21 8.37
C THR A 269 18.39 -8.57 7.13
N ALA A 270 18.81 -9.59 6.39
CA ALA A 270 18.04 -10.17 5.29
C ALA A 270 17.25 -11.38 5.79
N LEU A 271 15.92 -11.26 5.85
CA LEU A 271 15.00 -12.37 6.09
C LEU A 271 14.60 -12.98 4.76
N ARG A 272 14.85 -14.28 4.58
CA ARG A 272 14.65 -14.98 3.31
C ARG A 272 13.61 -16.08 3.47
N MET A 273 12.70 -16.13 2.51
CA MET A 273 11.74 -17.20 2.32
C MET A 273 12.10 -17.93 1.03
N THR A 274 12.43 -19.22 1.15
CA THR A 274 12.75 -20.08 0.01
C THR A 274 11.56 -20.97 -0.31
N PHE A 275 11.06 -20.85 -1.54
CA PHE A 275 9.99 -21.67 -2.07
C PHE A 275 10.53 -22.62 -3.13
N ASP A 276 10.19 -23.89 -3.04
CA ASP A 276 10.46 -24.86 -4.09
C ASP A 276 9.30 -24.87 -5.10
N SER A 277 9.64 -24.94 -6.38
CA SER A 277 8.67 -24.92 -7.49
C SER A 277 9.04 -25.90 -8.61
N ALA A 278 8.04 -26.32 -9.39
CA ALA A 278 8.21 -27.11 -10.60
C ALA A 278 8.11 -26.20 -11.84
N ARG A 279 8.87 -26.49 -12.89
CA ARG A 279 8.81 -25.67 -14.11
C ARG A 279 7.47 -25.89 -14.82
N PRO A 280 6.80 -24.81 -15.25
CA PRO A 280 5.52 -24.92 -15.98
C PRO A 280 5.64 -25.77 -17.26
N GLU A 281 6.74 -25.65 -17.99
CA GLU A 281 7.00 -26.37 -19.24
C GLU A 281 7.71 -27.73 -19.10
N ASP A 282 8.29 -28.04 -17.92
CA ASP A 282 8.94 -29.32 -17.63
C ASP A 282 8.71 -29.73 -16.15
N PRO A 283 7.67 -30.53 -15.85
CA PRO A 283 7.32 -30.88 -14.49
C PRO A 283 8.34 -31.77 -13.77
N ASP A 284 9.32 -32.34 -14.49
CA ASP A 284 10.43 -33.09 -13.89
C ASP A 284 11.60 -32.16 -13.49
N ALA A 285 11.57 -30.89 -13.90
CA ALA A 285 12.55 -29.88 -13.56
C ALA A 285 12.03 -28.95 -12.45
N SER A 286 12.89 -28.61 -11.50
CA SER A 286 12.56 -27.73 -10.37
C SER A 286 13.40 -26.46 -10.38
N TYR A 287 12.93 -25.47 -9.62
CA TYR A 287 13.64 -24.23 -9.32
C TYR A 287 13.22 -23.71 -7.94
N GLN A 288 13.96 -22.73 -7.43
CA GLN A 288 13.66 -22.07 -6.17
C GLN A 288 13.37 -20.58 -6.38
N ILE A 289 12.43 -20.05 -5.62
CA ILE A 289 12.20 -18.61 -5.45
C ILE A 289 12.69 -18.25 -4.06
N VAL A 290 13.57 -17.26 -3.98
CA VAL A 290 14.03 -16.68 -2.71
C VAL A 290 13.49 -15.27 -2.63
N ALA A 291 12.42 -15.10 -1.88
CA ALA A 291 11.84 -13.81 -1.56
C ALA A 291 12.53 -13.25 -0.31
N THR A 292 13.02 -12.02 -0.39
CA THR A 292 13.79 -11.38 0.68
C THR A 292 13.03 -10.17 1.21
N VAL A 293 12.87 -10.12 2.52
CA VAL A 293 12.52 -8.92 3.28
C VAL A 293 13.81 -8.39 3.86
N PHE A 294 14.17 -7.14 3.54
CA PHE A 294 15.38 -6.52 4.04
C PHE A 294 15.03 -5.58 5.19
N LEU A 295 15.47 -5.91 6.41
CA LEU A 295 15.29 -5.07 7.59
C LEU A 295 16.55 -4.19 7.71
N GLN A 296 16.45 -2.97 7.19
CA GLN A 296 17.55 -2.02 7.15
C GLN A 296 17.94 -1.58 8.55
N ASP A 297 19.24 -1.46 8.80
CA ASP A 297 19.82 -1.04 10.08
C ASP A 297 19.36 -1.86 11.31
N THR A 298 18.71 -3.00 11.06
CA THR A 298 18.15 -3.91 12.06
C THR A 298 19.09 -5.09 12.26
N PHE A 299 19.43 -5.39 13.53
CA PHE A 299 20.37 -6.47 13.90
C PHE A 299 19.83 -7.28 15.07
N GLY A 300 20.26 -8.55 15.18
CA GLY A 300 19.84 -9.42 16.28
C GLY A 300 18.36 -9.84 16.23
N LEU A 301 17.78 -9.92 15.02
CA LEU A 301 16.44 -10.44 14.79
C LEU A 301 16.29 -11.86 15.36
N ASP A 302 15.26 -12.09 16.18
CA ASP A 302 14.90 -13.40 16.71
C ASP A 302 13.62 -13.90 16.01
N LEU A 303 13.76 -14.86 15.11
CA LEU A 303 12.63 -15.39 14.32
C LEU A 303 11.50 -15.99 15.16
N ASP A 304 11.77 -16.46 16.39
CA ASP A 304 10.73 -17.05 17.24
C ASP A 304 9.91 -15.98 17.99
N ARG A 305 10.43 -14.74 18.05
CA ARG A 305 9.84 -13.62 18.80
C ARG A 305 9.30 -12.53 17.89
N ASP A 306 10.09 -12.16 16.89
CA ASP A 306 9.91 -10.95 16.07
C ASP A 306 9.18 -11.26 14.76
N VAL A 307 9.07 -12.54 14.40
CA VAL A 307 8.44 -12.98 13.15
C VAL A 307 7.35 -14.02 13.42
N THR A 308 6.14 -13.75 12.92
CA THR A 308 5.05 -14.75 12.87
C THR A 308 4.89 -15.23 11.44
N LEU A 309 4.79 -16.55 11.28
CA LEU A 309 4.58 -17.18 9.97
C LEU A 309 3.21 -17.85 9.90
N PHE A 310 2.40 -17.49 8.90
CA PHE A 310 1.13 -18.14 8.58
C PHE A 310 1.26 -18.91 7.27
N THR A 311 0.97 -20.23 7.29
CA THR A 311 1.07 -21.14 6.13
C THR A 311 -0.13 -22.06 6.05
#